data_AF-A0A378WJJ4-F1
#
_entry.id   AF-A0A378WJJ4-F1
#
_cell.length_a   1.000
_cell.length_b   1.000
_cell.length_c   1.000
_cell.angle_alpha   90.00
_cell.angle_beta   90.00
_cell.angle_gamma   90.00
#
_symmetry.space_group_name_H-M   'P 1'
#
loop_
_entity.id
_entity.type
_entity.pdbx_description
1 polymer ?
#
loop_
_entity_poly.entity_id
_entity_poly.type
_entity_poly.pdbx_seq_one_letter_code
_entity_poly.pdbx_strand_id
1 'polypeptide(L)'
;MHRGRRAGRDGGLRPAIELIDTRIKNWNIALCDTIADNASSAGWVLGPERVAPDALDIKAIDATLTRNGEVVAQGRSDAVLDDPTIAVAWLARKVASFGVRLKAGDIVLPGSCTRAIDARPGDDFHAEFAGLGSVRLTFS
;
A
#
# COMPACT_ATOMS: atom_id res chain seq x y z
N MET A 1 -18.69 7.60 34.40
CA MET A 1 -18.30 6.18 34.17
C MET A 1 -17.37 6.13 32.98
N HIS A 2 -16.07 6.03 33.25
CA HIS A 2 -15.00 6.13 32.27
C HIS A 2 -14.84 4.76 31.59
N ARG A 3 -15.34 4.59 30.36
CA ARG A 3 -15.08 3.37 29.58
C ARG A 3 -13.63 3.43 29.12
N GLY A 4 -12.75 2.71 29.81
CA GLY A 4 -11.39 2.47 29.35
C GLY A 4 -11.42 1.91 27.93
N ARG A 5 -10.73 2.59 27.01
CA ARG A 5 -10.43 2.06 25.68
C ARG A 5 -9.66 0.77 25.89
N ARG A 6 -10.29 -0.37 25.60
CA ARG A 6 -9.54 -1.59 25.33
C ARG A 6 -8.67 -1.27 24.12
N ALA A 7 -7.35 -1.25 24.27
CA ALA A 7 -6.43 -1.33 23.14
C ALA A 7 -6.58 -2.75 22.56
N GLY A 8 -7.58 -2.90 21.69
CA GLY A 8 -8.02 -4.16 21.11
C GLY A 8 -7.08 -4.63 20.02
N ARG A 9 -7.06 -5.95 19.82
CA ARG A 9 -6.36 -6.72 18.78
C ARG A 9 -6.94 -6.46 17.38
N ASP A 10 -7.27 -5.22 17.06
CA ASP A 10 -8.07 -4.89 15.89
C ASP A 10 -7.12 -4.39 14.78
N GLY A 11 -7.38 -4.76 13.53
CA GLY A 11 -6.61 -4.32 12.35
C GLY A 11 -6.47 -2.79 12.26
N GLY A 12 -5.60 -2.29 11.38
CA GLY A 12 -5.39 -0.85 11.25
C GLY A 12 -4.81 -0.49 9.90
N LEU A 13 -5.16 0.71 9.44
CA LEU A 13 -4.65 1.32 8.23
C LEU A 13 -3.31 1.99 8.53
N ARG A 14 -2.38 1.91 7.58
CA ARG A 14 -1.10 2.62 7.64
C ARG A 14 -0.76 3.18 6.25
N PRO A 15 -0.11 4.34 6.16
CA PRO A 15 0.44 4.82 4.89
C PRO A 15 1.60 3.90 4.48
N ALA A 16 1.76 3.63 3.19
CA ALA A 16 2.74 2.69 2.67
C ALA A 16 3.29 3.13 1.31
N ILE A 17 4.56 2.80 1.07
CA ILE A 17 5.17 2.81 -0.27
C ILE A 17 5.55 1.37 -0.59
N GLU A 18 5.10 0.88 -1.76
CA GLU A 18 5.56 -0.38 -2.34
C GLU A 18 6.72 -0.11 -3.30
N LEU A 19 7.79 -0.88 -3.17
CA LEU A 19 8.85 -0.95 -4.16
C LEU A 19 8.57 -2.14 -5.08
N ILE A 20 8.38 -1.83 -6.36
CA ILE A 20 8.26 -2.82 -7.41
C ILE A 20 9.53 -2.85 -8.26
N ASP A 21 9.94 -4.05 -8.64
CA ASP A 21 11.04 -4.28 -9.57
C ASP A 21 10.81 -5.61 -10.29
N THR A 22 11.15 -5.66 -11.58
CA THR A 22 10.98 -6.88 -12.37
C THR A 22 12.31 -7.53 -12.67
N ARG A 23 12.35 -8.85 -12.55
CA ARG A 23 13.54 -9.64 -12.92
C ARG A 23 13.57 -9.94 -14.42
N ILE A 24 12.59 -9.44 -15.17
CA ILE A 24 12.48 -9.61 -16.61
C ILE A 24 13.06 -8.38 -17.30
N LYS A 25 13.92 -8.62 -18.28
CA LYS A 25 14.69 -7.57 -18.93
C LYS A 25 13.78 -6.53 -19.59
N ASN A 26 14.17 -5.27 -19.45
CA ASN A 26 13.57 -4.11 -20.12
C ASN A 26 12.07 -3.91 -19.84
N TRP A 27 11.55 -4.40 -18.70
CA TRP A 27 10.12 -4.32 -18.37
C TRP A 27 9.20 -4.94 -19.44
N ASN A 28 9.72 -5.87 -20.25
CA ASN A 28 8.95 -6.56 -21.27
C ASN A 28 8.14 -7.70 -20.62
N ILE A 29 7.08 -7.33 -19.92
CA ILE A 29 6.27 -8.22 -19.10
C ILE A 29 4.84 -8.32 -19.63
N ALA A 30 4.31 -9.54 -19.70
CA ALA A 30 2.89 -9.81 -19.76
C ALA A 30 2.34 -10.16 -18.35
N LEU A 31 1.03 -10.38 -18.23
CA LEU A 31 0.43 -10.70 -16.93
C LEU A 31 1.03 -11.98 -16.30
N CYS A 32 1.21 -13.05 -17.10
CA CYS A 32 1.79 -14.31 -16.60
C CYS A 32 3.22 -14.10 -16.10
N ASP A 33 3.97 -13.20 -16.73
CA ASP A 33 5.32 -12.84 -16.35
C ASP A 33 5.32 -12.15 -14.98
N THR A 34 4.47 -11.14 -14.78
CA THR A 34 4.29 -10.48 -13.47
C THR A 34 3.88 -11.47 -12.39
N ILE A 35 2.98 -12.42 -12.68
CA ILE A 35 2.55 -13.45 -11.71
C ILE A 35 3.72 -14.36 -11.35
N ALA A 36 4.44 -14.89 -12.34
CA ALA A 36 5.61 -15.75 -12.13
C ALA A 36 6.72 -15.00 -11.39
N ASP A 37 6.83 -13.71 -11.64
CA ASP A 37 7.76 -12.79 -11.02
C ASP A 37 7.23 -12.21 -9.71
N ASN A 38 6.50 -13.01 -8.91
CA ASN A 38 6.00 -12.62 -7.58
C ASN A 38 5.34 -11.22 -7.55
N ALA A 39 4.46 -10.96 -8.53
CA ALA A 39 3.79 -9.68 -8.72
C ALA A 39 4.73 -8.45 -8.88
N SER A 40 5.96 -8.69 -9.34
CA SER A 40 7.03 -7.68 -9.38
C SER A 40 7.33 -7.03 -8.02
N SER A 41 6.93 -7.66 -6.90
CA SER A 41 7.22 -7.14 -5.57
C SER A 41 8.73 -7.21 -5.28
N ALA A 42 9.28 -6.14 -4.74
CA ALA A 42 10.69 -6.06 -4.30
C ALA A 42 10.82 -5.61 -2.84
N GLY A 43 9.92 -4.77 -2.34
CA GLY A 43 9.90 -4.36 -0.95
C GLY A 43 8.74 -3.44 -0.61
N TRP A 44 8.66 -3.01 0.64
CA TRP A 44 7.70 -2.00 1.09
C TRP A 44 8.22 -1.28 2.33
N VAL A 45 7.71 -0.08 2.56
CA VAL A 45 7.91 0.68 3.80
C VAL A 45 6.56 1.14 4.32
N LEU A 46 6.38 1.09 5.64
CA LEU A 46 5.20 1.61 6.32
C LEU A 46 5.54 2.90 7.07
N GLY A 47 4.60 3.83 7.08
CA GLY A 47 4.66 4.94 8.01
C GLY A 47 4.38 4.53 9.46
N PRO A 48 4.75 5.40 10.40
CA PRO A 48 4.64 5.10 11.83
C PRO A 48 3.18 5.06 12.31
N GLU A 49 2.29 5.83 11.68
CA GLU A 49 0.89 5.93 12.06
C GLU A 49 0.15 4.60 11.88
N ARG A 50 -0.86 4.40 12.73
CA ARG A 50 -1.83 3.33 12.61
C ARG A 50 -3.20 3.87 12.96
N VAL A 51 -4.09 3.92 11.97
CA VAL A 51 -5.42 4.49 12.09
C VAL A 51 -6.46 3.36 12.12
N ALA A 52 -7.50 3.52 12.94
CA ALA A 52 -8.60 2.55 12.97
C ALA A 52 -9.37 2.60 11.65
N PRO A 53 -9.80 1.45 11.08
CA PRO A 53 -10.49 1.44 9.78
C PRO A 53 -11.78 2.27 9.73
N ASP A 54 -12.46 2.46 10.85
CA ASP A 54 -13.70 3.24 10.98
C ASP A 54 -13.48 4.74 11.25
N ALA A 55 -12.22 5.18 11.40
CA ALA A 55 -11.88 6.57 11.68
C ALA A 55 -11.75 7.43 10.41
N LEU A 56 -11.70 6.81 9.22
CA LEU A 56 -11.57 7.48 7.92
C LEU A 56 -12.55 6.87 6.92
N ASP A 57 -12.97 7.67 5.93
CA ASP A 57 -13.57 7.09 4.73
C ASP A 57 -12.47 6.46 3.88
N ILE A 58 -12.36 5.13 3.92
CA ILE A 58 -11.30 4.35 3.26
C ILE A 58 -11.27 4.58 1.75
N LYS A 59 -12.37 5.01 1.13
CA LYS A 59 -12.45 5.26 -0.31
C LYS A 59 -12.01 6.69 -0.70
N ALA A 60 -11.91 7.59 0.28
CA ALA A 60 -11.68 9.01 0.03
C ALA A 60 -10.40 9.52 0.72
N ILE A 61 -9.35 8.70 0.75
CA ILE A 61 -8.04 9.08 1.28
C ILE A 61 -7.20 9.65 0.14
N ASP A 62 -7.07 10.97 0.08
CA ASP A 62 -6.19 11.64 -0.88
C ASP A 62 -4.71 11.34 -0.54
N ALA A 63 -3.90 11.13 -1.57
CA ALA A 63 -2.48 10.84 -1.46
C ALA A 63 -1.65 11.76 -2.37
N THR A 64 -0.54 12.28 -1.84
CA THR A 64 0.46 13.04 -2.60
C THR A 64 1.83 12.40 -2.43
N LEU A 65 2.51 12.12 -3.54
CA LEU A 65 3.87 11.62 -3.57
C LEU A 65 4.81 12.71 -4.05
N THR A 66 5.79 13.01 -3.23
CA THR A 66 6.84 13.98 -3.48
C THR A 66 8.17 13.25 -3.66
N ARG A 67 8.98 13.65 -4.63
CA ARG A 67 10.37 13.22 -4.81
C ARG A 67 11.28 14.44 -4.75
N ASN A 68 12.24 14.45 -3.83
CA ASN A 68 13.21 15.54 -3.67
C ASN A 68 12.55 16.93 -3.49
N GLY A 69 11.40 16.97 -2.79
CA GLY A 69 10.63 18.20 -2.56
C GLY A 69 9.64 18.58 -3.67
N GLU A 70 9.60 17.86 -4.80
CA GLU A 70 8.67 18.10 -5.90
C GLU A 70 7.56 17.05 -5.97
N VAL A 71 6.30 17.49 -6.15
CA VAL A 71 5.17 16.57 -6.33
C VAL A 71 5.32 15.84 -7.68
N VAL A 72 5.39 14.51 -7.63
CA VAL A 72 5.56 13.64 -8.81
C VAL A 72 4.32 12.81 -9.14
N ALA A 73 3.43 12.61 -8.17
CA ALA A 73 2.14 11.99 -8.36
C ALA A 73 1.14 12.41 -7.27
N GLN A 74 -0.14 12.37 -7.63
CA GLN A 74 -1.27 12.52 -6.72
C GLN A 74 -2.33 11.46 -7.08
N GLY A 75 -3.11 11.05 -6.10
CA GLY A 75 -4.12 10.02 -6.27
C GLY A 75 -5.08 9.98 -5.08
N ARG A 76 -6.05 9.06 -5.15
CA ARG A 76 -7.01 8.83 -4.07
C ARG A 76 -7.30 7.34 -3.95
N SER A 77 -7.61 6.88 -2.74
CA SER A 77 -7.75 5.45 -2.45
C SER A 77 -8.82 4.72 -3.25
N ASP A 78 -9.88 5.38 -3.72
CA ASP A 78 -10.87 4.81 -4.64
C ASP A 78 -10.31 4.47 -6.04
N ALA A 79 -9.13 4.96 -6.42
CA ALA A 79 -8.46 4.45 -7.61
C ALA A 79 -8.13 2.94 -7.51
N VAL A 80 -8.11 2.38 -6.30
CA VAL A 80 -7.95 0.95 -6.05
C VAL A 80 -9.33 0.28 -6.11
N LEU A 81 -9.75 -0.07 -7.33
CA LEU A 81 -10.99 -0.82 -7.59
C LEU A 81 -12.25 -0.17 -6.97
N ASP A 82 -12.35 1.16 -6.97
CA ASP A 82 -13.41 1.98 -6.32
C ASP A 82 -13.42 1.92 -4.77
N ASP A 83 -12.92 0.83 -4.19
CA ASP A 83 -12.79 0.60 -2.75
C ASP A 83 -11.63 -0.38 -2.47
N PRO A 84 -10.54 0.06 -1.78
CA PRO A 84 -9.41 -0.80 -1.46
C PRO A 84 -9.77 -2.10 -0.72
N THR A 85 -10.87 -2.11 0.03
CA THR A 85 -11.33 -3.30 0.77
C THR A 85 -11.80 -4.43 -0.16
N ILE A 86 -12.20 -4.10 -1.40
CA ILE A 86 -12.55 -5.09 -2.42
C ILE A 86 -11.33 -5.94 -2.77
N ALA A 87 -10.15 -5.32 -2.95
CA ALA A 87 -8.91 -6.03 -3.22
C ALA A 87 -8.52 -6.95 -2.06
N VAL A 88 -8.64 -6.48 -0.81
CA VAL A 88 -8.38 -7.28 0.39
C VAL A 88 -9.32 -8.49 0.48
N ALA A 89 -10.62 -8.28 0.25
CA ALA A 89 -11.62 -9.34 0.27
C ALA A 89 -11.40 -10.36 -0.87
N TRP A 90 -11.02 -9.89 -2.06
CA TRP A 90 -10.65 -10.76 -3.18
C TRP A 90 -9.43 -11.61 -2.85
N LEU A 91 -8.36 -11.00 -2.31
CA LEU A 91 -7.14 -11.71 -1.93
C LEU A 91 -7.45 -12.81 -0.91
N ALA A 92 -8.19 -12.46 0.16
CA ALA A 92 -8.58 -13.39 1.21
C ALA A 92 -9.32 -14.62 0.64
N ARG A 93 -10.25 -14.41 -0.30
CA ARG A 93 -10.98 -15.51 -0.97
C ARG A 93 -10.07 -16.30 -1.91
N LYS A 94 -9.19 -15.62 -2.65
CA LYS A 94 -8.31 -16.25 -3.62
C LYS A 94 -7.31 -17.17 -2.93
N VAL A 95 -6.62 -16.71 -1.90
CA VAL A 95 -5.67 -17.54 -1.15
C VAL A 95 -6.37 -18.67 -0.40
N ALA A 96 -7.62 -18.46 0.04
CA ALA A 96 -8.43 -19.51 0.64
C ALA A 96 -8.72 -20.69 -0.29
N SER A 97 -8.87 -20.44 -1.60
CA SER A 97 -9.02 -21.50 -2.60
C SER A 97 -7.78 -22.40 -2.75
N PHE A 98 -6.61 -21.92 -2.28
CA PHE A 98 -5.37 -22.68 -2.23
C PHE A 98 -5.05 -23.22 -0.82
N GLY A 99 -6.01 -23.21 0.10
CA GLY A 99 -5.82 -23.69 1.47
C GLY A 99 -5.06 -22.73 2.39
N VAL A 100 -4.77 -21.51 1.94
CA VAL A 100 -4.09 -20.47 2.75
C VAL A 100 -5.12 -19.57 3.44
N ARG A 101 -4.76 -18.98 4.57
CA ARG A 101 -5.60 -17.99 5.28
C ARG A 101 -4.73 -16.80 5.67
N LEU A 102 -5.28 -15.60 5.52
CA LEU A 102 -4.71 -14.41 6.14
C LEU A 102 -4.86 -14.53 7.66
N LYS A 103 -3.80 -14.15 8.38
CA LYS A 103 -3.71 -14.23 9.83
C LYS A 103 -3.73 -12.83 10.43
N ALA A 104 -4.11 -12.76 11.71
CA ALA A 104 -3.96 -11.54 12.46
C ALA A 104 -2.48 -11.12 12.49
N GLY A 105 -2.20 -9.88 12.11
CA GLY A 105 -0.84 -9.36 11.98
C GLY A 105 -0.28 -9.37 10.55
N ASP A 106 -0.94 -10.04 9.61
CA ASP A 106 -0.57 -9.94 8.20
C ASP A 106 -0.75 -8.51 7.68
N ILE A 107 0.16 -8.10 6.80
CA ILE A 107 0.09 -6.82 6.09
C ILE A 107 -0.41 -7.09 4.68
N VAL A 108 -1.43 -6.34 4.25
CA VAL A 108 -1.98 -6.41 2.91
C VAL A 108 -1.85 -5.03 2.28
N LEU A 109 -1.16 -4.95 1.14
CA LEU A 109 -1.13 -3.78 0.28
C LEU A 109 -2.24 -3.97 -0.78
N PRO A 110 -3.34 -3.20 -0.73
CA PRO A 110 -4.52 -3.47 -1.55
C PRO A 110 -4.37 -3.06 -3.02
N GLY A 111 -3.33 -2.28 -3.33
CA GLY A 111 -3.07 -1.70 -4.65
C GLY A 111 -2.60 -0.26 -4.52
N SER A 112 -2.14 0.30 -5.64
CA SER A 112 -1.64 1.67 -5.68
C SER A 112 -2.74 2.66 -6.08
N CYS A 113 -2.77 3.82 -5.42
CA CYS A 113 -3.63 4.95 -5.81
C CYS A 113 -2.94 5.91 -6.80
N THR A 114 -1.67 5.67 -7.12
CA THR A 114 -0.87 6.46 -8.07
C THR A 114 -0.18 5.54 -9.08
N ARG A 115 0.30 6.11 -10.19
CA ARG A 115 1.24 5.42 -11.08
C ARG A 115 2.59 5.18 -10.37
N ALA A 116 3.32 4.17 -10.81
CA ALA A 116 4.69 3.95 -10.37
C ALA A 116 5.62 5.09 -10.83
N ILE A 117 6.61 5.42 -9.99
CA ILE A 117 7.65 6.42 -10.26
C ILE A 117 9.01 5.71 -10.21
N ASP A 118 9.83 5.89 -11.23
CA ASP A 118 11.20 5.40 -11.22
C ASP A 118 12.00 6.03 -10.08
N ALA A 119 12.63 5.19 -9.28
CA ALA A 119 13.56 5.58 -8.23
C ALA A 119 15.01 5.45 -8.72
N ARG A 120 15.85 6.41 -8.34
CA ARG A 120 17.30 6.41 -8.59
C ARG A 120 18.07 6.55 -7.28
N PRO A 121 19.35 6.13 -7.25
CA PRO A 121 20.22 6.44 -6.10
C PRO A 121 20.20 7.93 -5.79
N GLY A 122 20.08 8.27 -4.51
CA GLY A 122 19.95 9.64 -4.00
C GLY A 122 18.53 10.20 -3.97
N ASP A 123 17.53 9.53 -4.55
CA ASP A 123 16.15 9.99 -4.48
C ASP A 123 15.57 9.84 -3.07
N ASP A 124 14.85 10.87 -2.65
CA ASP A 124 14.07 10.90 -1.42
C ASP A 124 12.58 11.03 -1.75
N PHE A 125 11.82 10.00 -1.41
CA PHE A 125 10.38 9.95 -1.60
C PHE A 125 9.65 10.18 -0.28
N HIS A 126 8.65 11.05 -0.30
CA HIS A 126 7.73 11.30 0.80
C HIS A 126 6.29 11.21 0.28
N ALA A 127 5.51 10.27 0.83
CA ALA A 127 4.10 10.12 0.52
C ALA A 127 3.26 10.55 1.72
N GLU A 128 2.31 11.44 1.48
CA GLU A 128 1.36 11.95 2.47
C GLU A 128 -0.04 11.50 2.12
N PHE A 129 -0.77 10.98 3.11
CA PHE A 129 -2.13 10.47 2.96
C PHE A 129 -3.05 11.21 3.93
N ALA A 130 -4.10 11.84 3.41
CA ALA A 130 -5.01 12.68 4.18
C ALA A 130 -5.64 11.91 5.35
N GLY A 131 -5.35 12.35 6.58
CA GLY A 131 -5.84 11.73 7.82
C GLY A 131 -5.21 10.38 8.18
N LEU A 132 -4.45 9.75 7.28
CA LEU A 132 -3.81 8.45 7.50
C LEU A 132 -2.36 8.56 7.98
N GLY A 133 -1.67 9.65 7.64
CA GLY A 133 -0.27 9.90 8.01
C GLY A 133 0.65 9.97 6.81
N SER A 134 1.95 9.75 7.02
CA SER A 134 2.93 9.78 5.92
C SER A 134 3.96 8.67 6.02
N VAL A 135 4.69 8.47 4.92
CA VAL A 135 5.78 7.49 4.83
C VAL A 135 6.90 8.06 3.97
N ARG A 136 8.15 7.77 4.34
CA ARG A 136 9.34 8.24 3.63
C ARG A 136 10.23 7.07 3.27
N LEU A 137 10.85 7.14 2.09
CA LEU A 137 11.81 6.17 1.60
C LEU A 137 12.93 6.92 0.85
N THR A 138 14.17 6.70 1.28
CA THR A 138 15.36 7.29 0.65
C THR A 138 16.20 6.19 0.02
N PHE A 139 16.68 6.41 -1.20
CA PHE A 139 17.57 5.51 -1.92
C PHE A 139 19.01 5.98 -1.81
N SER A 140 19.93 5.06 -1.51
CA SER A 140 21.38 5.31 -1.41
C SER A 140 22.16 4.72 -2.56
#